data_AF-A0A3C2C6C7-F1
#
_entry.id   AF-A0A3C2C6C7-F1
#
_cell.length_a   1.000
_cell.length_b   1.000
_cell.length_c   1.000
_cell.angle_alpha   90.00
_cell.angle_beta   90.00
_cell.angle_gamma   90.00
#
_symmetry.space_group_name_H-M   'P 1'
#
loop_
_entity.id
_entity.type
_entity.pdbx_description
1 polymer ?
#
loop_
_entity_poly.entity_id
_entity_poly.type
_entity_poly.pdbx_seq_one_letter_code
_entity_poly.pdbx_strand_id
1 'polypeptide(L)'
;MFFIITALAAIVATIIWYVNAPEDKYKLSLLSFIFWGATLMWFVDHVMAYLIEGGEFFEITLDATLLGVTVVLFGLLVWMIVLLVSDPKGVFKKLLKG
;
A
#
# COMPACT_ATOMS: atom_id res chain seq x y z
N MET A 1 -15.12 1.98 1.32
CA MET A 1 -14.43 0.68 1.50
C MET A 1 -12.92 0.85 1.60
N PHE A 2 -12.41 2.08 1.73
CA PHE A 2 -10.98 2.36 1.66
C PHE A 2 -10.17 1.61 2.72
N PHE A 3 -10.70 1.53 3.94
CA PHE A 3 -10.08 0.80 5.05
C PHE A 3 -9.84 -0.67 4.70
N ILE A 4 -10.87 -1.35 4.20
CA ILE A 4 -10.79 -2.76 3.79
C ILE A 4 -9.81 -2.94 2.63
N ILE A 5 -9.86 -2.04 1.64
CA ILE A 5 -9.03 -2.11 0.44
C ILE A 5 -7.55 -1.95 0.79
N THR A 6 -7.19 -0.97 1.62
CA THR A 6 -5.78 -0.81 2.02
C THR A 6 -5.32 -1.89 2.98
N ALA A 7 -6.20 -2.41 3.85
CA ALA A 7 -5.85 -3.55 4.70
C ALA A 7 -5.51 -4.78 3.85
N LEU A 8 -6.34 -5.06 2.84
CA LEU A 8 -6.08 -6.15 1.88
C LEU A 8 -4.77 -5.91 1.12
N ALA A 9 -4.54 -4.69 0.63
CA ALA A 9 -3.30 -4.33 -0.06
C ALA A 9 -2.06 -4.49 0.85
N ALA A 10 -2.16 -4.11 2.13
CA ALA A 10 -1.09 -4.27 3.12
C ALA A 10 -0.77 -5.75 3.37
N ILE A 11 -1.81 -6.59 3.52
CA ILE A 11 -1.65 -8.04 3.69
C ILE A 11 -0.97 -8.65 2.46
N VAL A 12 -1.45 -8.35 1.26
CA VAL A 12 -0.86 -8.87 0.01
C VAL A 12 0.60 -8.42 -0.13
N ALA A 13 0.88 -7.13 0.08
CA ALA A 13 2.26 -6.61 0.02
C ALA A 13 3.18 -7.30 1.05
N THR A 14 2.69 -7.56 2.25
CA THR A 14 3.43 -8.27 3.31
C THR A 14 3.69 -9.72 2.93
N ILE A 15 2.71 -10.43 2.36
CA ILE A 15 2.89 -11.82 1.89
C ILE A 15 3.93 -11.87 0.79
N ILE A 16 3.84 -10.99 -0.22
CA ILE A 16 4.81 -10.97 -1.33
C ILE A 16 6.20 -10.61 -0.80
N TRP A 17 6.31 -9.66 0.14
CA TRP A 17 7.58 -9.35 0.80
C TRP A 17 8.16 -10.57 1.54
N TYR A 18 7.33 -11.29 2.32
CA TYR A 18 7.77 -12.45 3.10
C TYR A 18 8.26 -13.60 2.22
N VAL A 19 7.62 -13.84 1.07
CA VAL A 19 8.06 -14.85 0.09
C VAL A 19 9.43 -14.51 -0.52
N ASN A 20 9.79 -13.23 -0.58
CA ASN A 20 11.09 -12.77 -1.09
C ASN A 20 12.13 -12.53 0.03
N ALA A 21 11.75 -12.71 1.30
CA ALA A 21 12.67 -12.56 2.43
C ALA A 21 13.80 -13.61 2.36
N PRO A 22 15.02 -13.30 2.84
CA PRO A 22 15.42 -12.11 3.60
C PRO A 22 15.84 -10.89 2.76
N GLU A 23 16.00 -11.03 1.44
CA GLU A 23 16.47 -9.96 0.58
C GLU A 23 15.32 -9.06 0.11
N ASP A 24 15.25 -7.81 0.59
CA ASP A 24 14.28 -6.82 0.11
C ASP A 24 14.70 -6.20 -1.24
N LYS A 25 15.01 -7.07 -2.22
CA LYS A 25 15.51 -6.68 -3.54
C LYS A 25 14.53 -5.78 -4.28
N TYR A 26 13.23 -6.02 -4.09
CA TYR A 26 12.15 -5.29 -4.77
C TYR A 26 11.58 -4.14 -3.93
N LYS A 27 12.22 -3.75 -2.82
CA LYS A 27 11.74 -2.66 -1.95
C LYS A 27 10.28 -2.86 -1.52
N LEU A 28 9.85 -4.11 -1.34
CA LEU A 28 8.48 -4.43 -0.94
C LEU A 28 8.23 -4.09 0.53
N SER A 29 9.30 -3.98 1.34
CA SER A 29 9.17 -3.45 2.71
C SER A 29 8.58 -2.04 2.73
N LEU A 30 9.03 -1.17 1.81
CA LEU A 30 8.49 0.19 1.64
C LEU A 30 7.00 0.15 1.29
N LEU A 31 6.61 -0.69 0.34
CA LEU A 31 5.21 -0.82 -0.07
C LEU A 31 4.33 -1.32 1.08
N SER A 32 4.81 -2.28 1.85
CA SER A 32 4.13 -2.76 3.07
C SER A 32 3.96 -1.63 4.09
N PHE A 33 4.98 -0.81 4.35
CA PHE A 33 4.87 0.33 5.26
C PHE A 33 3.86 1.38 4.79
N ILE A 34 3.82 1.68 3.48
CA ILE A 34 2.84 2.62 2.91
C ILE A 34 1.40 2.13 3.18
N PHE A 35 1.10 0.86 2.88
CA PHE A 35 -0.26 0.34 3.03
C PHE A 35 -0.65 0.09 4.50
N TRP A 36 0.28 -0.37 5.35
CA TRP A 36 0.01 -0.46 6.79
C TRP A 36 -0.21 0.91 7.42
N GLY A 37 0.57 1.93 7.03
CA GLY A 37 0.37 3.30 7.48
C GLY A 37 -1.02 3.84 7.12
N ALA A 38 -1.45 3.67 5.86
CA ALA A 38 -2.79 4.07 5.43
C ALA A 38 -3.90 3.30 6.17
N THR A 39 -3.71 1.99 6.36
CA THR A 39 -4.67 1.14 7.08
C THR A 39 -4.82 1.58 8.54
N LEU A 40 -3.70 1.85 9.23
CA LEU A 40 -3.72 2.30 10.63
C LEU A 40 -4.34 3.69 10.77
N MET A 41 -4.02 4.63 9.87
CA MET A 41 -4.60 5.97 9.86
C MET A 41 -6.14 5.88 9.80
N TRP A 42 -6.66 5.11 8.84
CA TRP A 42 -8.11 4.96 8.66
C TRP A 42 -8.77 4.09 9.73
N PHE A 43 -8.05 3.13 10.31
CA PHE A 43 -8.54 2.36 11.43
C PHE A 43 -8.80 3.26 12.64
N VAL A 44 -7.83 4.11 12.99
CA VAL A 44 -7.97 5.05 14.11
C VAL A 44 -9.12 6.03 13.86
N ASP A 45 -9.24 6.54 12.63
CA ASP A 45 -10.33 7.43 12.24
C ASP A 45 -11.71 6.79 12.45
N HIS A 46 -11.92 5.55 11.97
CA HIS A 46 -13.18 4.83 12.17
C HIS A 46 -13.45 4.46 13.63
N VAL A 47 -12.41 4.09 14.39
CA VAL A 47 -12.57 3.82 15.83
C VAL A 47 -13.06 5.08 16.55
N MET A 48 -12.46 6.24 16.26
CA MET A 48 -12.85 7.49 16.88
C MET A 48 -14.26 7.92 16.45
N ALA A 49 -14.57 7.85 15.15
CA ALA A 49 -15.90 8.17 14.63
C ALA A 49 -16.99 7.28 15.23
N TYR A 50 -16.74 5.96 15.31
CA TYR A 50 -17.68 5.01 15.90
C TYR A 50 -17.93 5.28 17.39
N LEU A 51 -16.90 5.65 18.16
CA LEU A 51 -17.02 5.94 19.58
C LEU A 51 -17.68 7.29 19.89
N ILE A 52 -17.46 8.31 19.04
CA ILE A 52 -17.93 9.68 19.29
C ILE A 52 -19.30 9.94 18.64
N GLU A 53 -19.42 9.64 17.35
CA GLU A 53 -20.61 9.99 16.56
C GLU A 53 -21.64 8.86 16.58
N GLY A 54 -21.18 7.62 16.77
CA GLY A 54 -21.99 6.43 16.62
C GLY A 54 -22.37 6.17 15.16
N GLY A 55 -22.62 4.92 14.80
CA GLY A 55 -23.01 4.55 13.44
C GLY A 55 -22.30 3.31 12.93
N GLU A 56 -22.17 3.20 11.60
CA GLU A 56 -21.51 2.07 10.96
C GLU A 56 -19.99 2.20 10.99
N PHE A 57 -19.30 1.14 11.39
CA PHE A 57 -17.84 1.09 11.40
C PHE A 57 -17.23 0.93 10.00
N PHE A 58 -17.99 0.48 9.02
CA PHE A 58 -17.50 0.26 7.67
C PHE A 58 -18.23 1.16 6.69
N GLU A 59 -17.50 2.07 6.05
CA GLU A 59 -18.05 2.83 4.95
C GLU A 59 -18.04 2.01 3.65
N ILE A 60 -19.20 1.69 3.08
CA ILE A 60 -19.34 0.85 1.87
C ILE A 60 -19.77 1.68 0.63
N THR A 61 -19.70 3.01 0.73
CA THR A 61 -20.07 3.91 -0.38
C THR A 61 -19.15 3.73 -1.61
N LEU A 62 -19.66 4.10 -2.79
CA LEU A 62 -18.88 4.11 -4.03
C LEU A 62 -17.70 5.07 -3.93
N ASP A 63 -17.90 6.25 -3.36
CA ASP A 63 -16.85 7.25 -3.18
C ASP A 63 -15.73 6.73 -2.27
N ALA A 64 -16.08 6.08 -1.15
CA ALA A 64 -15.10 5.44 -0.28
C ALA A 64 -14.40 4.25 -0.94
N THR A 65 -14.99 3.65 -1.96
CA THR A 65 -14.37 2.58 -2.75
C THR A 65 -13.36 3.16 -3.74
N LEU A 66 -13.76 4.20 -4.47
CA LEU A 66 -12.90 4.95 -5.39
C LEU A 66 -11.68 5.54 -4.67
N LEU A 67 -11.89 6.10 -3.47
CA LEU A 67 -10.80 6.60 -2.63
C LEU A 67 -9.81 5.50 -2.29
N GLY A 68 -10.30 4.33 -1.85
CA GLY A 68 -9.45 3.17 -1.54
C GLY A 68 -8.61 2.71 -2.72
N VAL A 69 -9.24 2.55 -3.89
CA VAL A 69 -8.55 2.16 -5.13
C VAL A 69 -7.50 3.20 -5.53
N THR A 70 -7.84 4.49 -5.43
CA THR A 70 -6.92 5.58 -5.77
C THR A 70 -5.69 5.60 -4.89
N VAL A 71 -5.86 5.39 -3.57
CA VAL A 71 -4.73 5.31 -2.63
C VAL A 71 -3.84 4.10 -2.90
N VAL A 72 -4.42 2.93 -3.22
CA VAL A 72 -3.64 1.76 -3.61
C VAL A 72 -2.83 2.02 -4.89
N LEU A 73 -3.45 2.60 -5.91
CA LEU A 73 -2.77 2.98 -7.16
C LEU A 73 -1.63 3.96 -6.91
N PHE A 74 -1.84 4.96 -6.06
CA PHE A 74 -0.82 5.93 -5.71
C PHE A 74 0.35 5.30 -4.95
N GLY A 75 0.07 4.43 -3.97
CA GLY A 75 1.11 3.69 -3.24
C GLY A 75 1.95 2.79 -4.16
N LEU A 76 1.31 2.08 -5.09
CA LEU A 76 1.99 1.29 -6.12
C LEU A 76 2.83 2.16 -7.04
N LEU A 77 2.34 3.33 -7.43
CA LEU A 77 3.07 4.26 -8.29
C LEU A 77 4.34 4.78 -7.61
N VAL A 78 4.25 5.21 -6.35
CA VAL A 78 5.40 5.65 -5.56
C VAL A 78 6.43 4.53 -5.42
N TRP A 79 5.98 3.32 -5.07
CA TRP A 79 6.86 2.16 -5.00
C TRP A 79 7.52 1.84 -6.35
N MET A 80 6.77 1.92 -7.46
CA MET A 80 7.29 1.69 -8.80
C MET A 80 8.39 2.68 -9.16
N ILE A 81 8.21 3.97 -8.85
CA ILE A 81 9.24 4.99 -9.06
C ILE A 81 10.51 4.63 -8.27
N VAL A 82 10.37 4.28 -6.98
CA VAL A 82 11.50 3.89 -6.13
C VAL A 82 12.21 2.64 -6.66
N LEU A 83 11.46 1.64 -7.12
CA LEU A 83 12.00 0.41 -7.69
C LEU A 83 12.80 0.68 -8.96
N LEU A 84 12.27 1.50 -9.87
CA LEU A 84 12.92 1.85 -11.13
C LEU A 84 14.20 2.67 -10.90
N VAL A 85 14.16 3.64 -9.97
CA VAL A 85 15.35 4.45 -9.62
C VAL A 85 16.43 3.62 -8.93
N SER A 86 16.03 2.68 -8.07
CA SER A 86 16.97 1.80 -7.37
C SER A 86 17.66 0.81 -8.33
N ASP A 87 17.01 0.50 -9.48
CA ASP A 87 17.43 -0.47 -10.49
C ASP A 87 18.16 -1.70 -9.89
N PRO A 88 17.52 -2.46 -8.98
CA PRO A 88 18.17 -3.53 -8.22
C PRO A 88 18.65 -4.70 -9.09
N LYS A 89 18.15 -4.79 -10.34
CA LYS A 89 18.57 -5.79 -11.33
C LYS A 89 19.56 -5.23 -12.35
N GLY A 90 19.86 -3.93 -12.33
CA GLY A 90 20.75 -3.27 -13.28
C GLY A 90 20.22 -3.30 -14.72
N VAL A 91 18.90 -3.43 -14.93
CA VAL A 91 18.30 -3.59 -16.25
C VAL A 91 18.52 -2.32 -17.08
N PHE A 92 18.25 -1.15 -16.49
CA PHE A 92 18.44 0.13 -17.17
C PHE A 92 19.92 0.44 -17.36
N LYS A 93 20.76 0.13 -16.37
CA LYS A 93 22.22 0.28 -16.49
C LYS A 93 22.83 -0.60 -17.58
N LYS A 94 22.28 -1.79 -17.83
CA LYS A 94 22.72 -2.68 -18.92
C LYS A 94 22.27 -2.17 -20.29
N LEU A 95 21.03 -1.68 -20.39
CA LEU A 95 20.48 -1.11 -21.63
C LEU A 95 21.21 0.16 -22.09
N LEU A 96 21.66 1.02 -21.16
CA LEU A 96 22.37 2.26 -21.49
C LEU A 96 23.87 2.08 -21.78
N LYS A 97 24.43 0.89 -21.52
CA LYS A 97 25.84 0.56 -21.77
C LYS A 97 26.08 -0.33 -22.99
N GLY A 98 25.01 -0.84 -23.61
CA GLY A 98 25.05 -1.59 -24.87
C GLY A 98 24.72 -0.68 -26.04
#